data_AF-U5D8I4-F1
#
_entry.id   AF-U5D8I4-F1
#
_cell.length_a   1.000
_cell.length_b   1.000
_cell.length_c   1.000
_cell.angle_alpha   90.00
_cell.angle_beta   90.00
_cell.angle_gamma   90.00
#
_symmetry.space_group_name_H-M   'P 1'
#
loop_
_entity.id
_entity.type
_entity.pdbx_description
1 polymer ?
#
loop_
_entity_poly.entity_id
_entity_poly.type
_entity_poly.pdbx_seq_one_letter_code
_entity_poly.pdbx_strand_id
1 'polypeptide(L)'
;MHRGVGNNMYQEESDVEKFISSLSKSVSIASHGRLDAFLSKPKSQQMTLKGIVKGTRNMLGRYVGKWLSDKGIPFDAANSPYFPLLVNTIQRAGPGVKPSMVYELSGPILDEEVEEVRKWIEEYKQS
;
A
#
# COMPACT_ATOMS: atom_id res chain seq x y z
N MET A 1 7.01 -28.72 -21.20
CA MET A 1 6.70 -27.45 -21.90
C MET A 1 6.44 -26.39 -20.85
N HIS A 2 7.40 -25.49 -20.63
CA HIS A 2 7.25 -24.35 -19.73
C HIS A 2 6.24 -23.35 -20.31
N ARG A 3 5.15 -23.07 -19.58
CA ARG A 3 4.27 -21.94 -19.88
C ARG A 3 4.56 -20.85 -18.85
N GLY A 4 5.38 -19.89 -19.24
CA GLY A 4 5.60 -18.67 -18.49
C GLY A 4 4.31 -17.86 -18.42
N VAL A 5 3.85 -17.56 -17.21
CA VAL A 5 2.87 -16.51 -16.94
C VAL A 5 3.66 -15.34 -16.36
N GLY A 6 4.41 -14.66 -17.22
CA GLY A 6 4.99 -13.36 -16.93
C GLY A 6 4.03 -12.32 -17.47
N ASN A 7 3.35 -11.62 -16.57
CA ASN A 7 2.55 -10.39 -16.72
C ASN A 7 1.78 -10.27 -15.37
N ASN A 8 1.88 -9.23 -14.53
CA ASN A 8 1.62 -7.83 -14.86
C ASN A 8 1.87 -6.87 -13.67
N MET A 9 2.96 -7.04 -12.90
CA MET A 9 3.26 -6.13 -11.77
C MET A 9 3.32 -4.65 -12.20
N TYR A 10 3.96 -4.38 -13.34
CA TYR A 10 4.07 -3.03 -13.91
C TYR A 10 2.75 -2.48 -14.47
N GLN A 11 1.85 -3.35 -14.91
CA GLN A 11 0.54 -2.92 -15.43
C GLN A 11 -0.39 -2.53 -14.28
N GLU A 12 -0.33 -3.27 -13.15
CA GLU A 12 -1.11 -2.99 -11.95
C GLU A 12 -0.60 -1.70 -11.25
N GLU A 13 0.72 -1.48 -11.22
CA GLU A 13 1.31 -0.19 -10.76
C GLU A 13 0.87 0.99 -11.63
N SER A 14 0.82 0.82 -12.97
CA SER A 14 0.32 1.84 -13.90
C SER A 14 -1.15 2.19 -13.64
N ASP A 15 -1.98 1.21 -13.29
CA ASP A 15 -3.39 1.42 -12.98
C ASP A 15 -3.58 2.18 -11.65
N VAL A 16 -2.71 1.93 -10.66
CA VAL A 16 -2.70 2.68 -9.38
C VAL A 16 -2.28 4.14 -9.61
N GLU A 17 -1.19 4.39 -10.33
CA GLU A 17 -0.72 5.75 -10.65
C GLU A 17 -1.77 6.53 -11.44
N LYS A 18 -2.45 5.88 -12.38
CA LYS A 18 -3.57 6.46 -13.14
C LYS A 18 -4.74 6.83 -12.24
N PHE A 19 -5.07 5.99 -11.26
CA PHE A 19 -6.12 6.25 -10.29
C PHE A 19 -5.77 7.44 -9.38
N ILE A 20 -4.55 7.49 -8.82
CA ILE A 20 -4.07 8.60 -7.98
C ILE A 20 -4.01 9.91 -8.77
N SER A 21 -3.54 9.88 -10.02
CA SER A 21 -3.53 11.04 -10.92
C SER A 21 -4.94 11.58 -11.20
N SER A 22 -5.92 10.69 -11.37
CA SER A 22 -7.32 11.08 -11.56
C SER A 22 -7.93 11.76 -10.32
N LEU A 23 -7.47 11.36 -9.12
CA LEU A 23 -7.94 11.93 -7.86
C LEU A 23 -7.48 13.38 -7.69
N SER A 24 -6.21 13.69 -8.00
CA SER A 24 -5.67 15.05 -7.95
C SER A 24 -6.36 16.02 -8.92
N LYS A 25 -6.80 15.54 -10.09
CA LYS A 25 -7.49 16.36 -11.10
C LYS A 25 -8.93 16.73 -10.70
N SER A 26 -9.54 16.00 -9.76
CA SER A 26 -10.93 16.20 -9.35
C SER A 26 -11.14 17.30 -8.29
N VAL A 27 -10.05 17.84 -7.73
CA VAL A 27 -10.06 18.83 -6.62
C VAL A 27 -10.04 20.29 -7.09
N SER A 28 -10.14 20.56 -8.40
CA SER A 28 -10.17 21.94 -8.93
C SER A 28 -11.29 22.18 -9.93
N ILE A 29 -12.52 22.40 -9.45
CA ILE A 29 -13.53 23.11 -10.27
C ILE A 29 -14.34 24.07 -9.40
N ALA A 30 -13.83 25.29 -9.25
CA ALA A 30 -14.62 26.47 -8.92
C ALA A 30 -14.76 27.31 -10.19
N SER A 31 -15.95 27.34 -10.80
CA SER A 31 -16.54 28.52 -11.48
C SER A 31 -17.87 28.22 -12.18
N HIS A 32 -18.91 28.93 -11.70
CA HIS A 32 -20.04 29.55 -12.40
C HIS A 32 -20.55 29.03 -13.76
N GLY A 33 -21.86 28.72 -13.81
CA GLY A 33 -22.66 28.70 -15.04
C GLY A 33 -23.87 27.76 -14.98
N ARG A 34 -25.09 28.32 -14.94
CA ARG A 34 -26.38 27.59 -15.08
C ARG A 34 -26.45 26.94 -16.47
N LEU A 35 -26.71 25.63 -16.55
CA LEU A 35 -27.07 24.93 -17.79
C LEU A 35 -28.12 23.83 -17.53
N ASP A 36 -28.92 23.58 -18.56
CA ASP A 36 -30.27 23.03 -18.60
C ASP A 36 -30.49 21.60 -18.06
N ALA A 37 -31.74 21.35 -17.64
CA ALA A 37 -32.23 20.09 -17.07
C ALA A 37 -32.23 18.88 -18.04
N PHE A 38 -31.93 19.08 -19.33
CA PHE A 38 -31.73 18.01 -20.32
C PHE A 38 -30.28 17.47 -20.37
N LEU A 39 -29.37 18.05 -19.58
CA LEU A 39 -28.03 17.53 -19.31
C LEU A 39 -27.96 16.91 -17.91
N SER A 40 -28.94 16.09 -17.52
CA SER A 40 -28.81 15.32 -16.28
C SER A 40 -27.60 14.40 -16.43
N LYS A 41 -26.45 14.84 -15.90
CA LYS A 41 -25.23 14.05 -15.81
C LYS A 41 -25.62 12.65 -15.31
N PRO A 42 -25.04 11.56 -15.85
CA PRO A 42 -25.19 10.26 -15.18
C PRO A 42 -24.82 10.51 -13.73
N LYS A 43 -25.67 10.09 -12.78
CA LYS A 43 -25.43 10.24 -11.33
C LYS A 43 -23.97 9.83 -11.09
N SER A 44 -23.08 10.81 -11.03
CA SER A 44 -21.70 10.55 -10.68
C SER A 44 -21.83 10.09 -9.26
N GLN A 45 -21.48 8.84 -9.02
CA GLN A 45 -21.50 8.27 -7.68
C GLN A 45 -20.55 9.15 -6.89
N GLN A 46 -21.10 10.12 -6.14
CA GLN A 46 -20.31 11.14 -5.48
C GLN A 46 -19.52 10.41 -4.40
N MET A 47 -18.27 10.08 -4.71
CA MET A 47 -17.39 9.37 -3.81
C MET A 47 -17.12 10.28 -2.62
N THR A 48 -17.83 10.03 -1.53
CA THR A 48 -17.65 10.76 -0.29
C THR A 48 -16.27 10.43 0.26
N LEU A 49 -15.60 11.36 0.93
CA LEU A 49 -14.27 11.13 1.54
C LEU A 49 -14.23 9.84 2.37
N LYS A 50 -15.31 9.54 3.11
CA LYS A 50 -15.48 8.27 3.85
C LYS A 50 -15.45 7.03 2.95
N GLY A 51 -16.08 7.10 1.77
CA GLY A 51 -16.09 6.02 0.77
C GLY A 51 -14.73 5.81 0.13
N ILE A 52 -13.98 6.90 -0.11
CA ILE A 52 -12.62 6.86 -0.64
C ILE A 52 -11.66 6.22 0.38
N VAL A 53 -11.66 6.69 1.62
CA VAL A 53 -10.83 6.10 2.70
C VAL A 53 -11.14 4.62 2.91
N LYS A 54 -12.42 4.23 2.84
CA LYS A 54 -12.84 2.83 2.89
C LYS A 54 -12.33 2.02 1.69
N GLY A 55 -12.32 2.61 0.49
CA GLY A 55 -11.77 2.00 -0.72
C GLY A 55 -10.26 1.75 -0.64
N THR A 56 -9.49 2.73 -0.17
CA THR A 56 -8.03 2.61 -0.03
C THR A 56 -7.63 1.56 1.01
N ARG A 57 -8.30 1.53 2.17
CA ARG A 57 -8.06 0.50 3.20
C ARG A 57 -8.35 -0.91 2.67
N ASN A 58 -9.36 -1.05 1.81
CA ASN A 58 -9.69 -2.31 1.17
C ASN A 58 -8.65 -2.77 0.14
N MET A 59 -7.90 -1.85 -0.50
CA MET A 59 -6.86 -2.21 -1.48
C MET A 59 -5.59 -2.72 -0.79
N LEU A 60 -5.11 -2.05 0.25
CA LEU A 60 -3.95 -2.51 1.02
C LEU A 60 -4.19 -3.92 1.58
N GLY A 61 -5.36 -4.15 2.20
CA GLY A 61 -5.73 -5.47 2.72
C GLY A 61 -5.79 -6.54 1.63
N ARG A 62 -6.24 -6.19 0.41
CA ARG A 62 -6.24 -7.13 -0.74
C ARG A 62 -4.82 -7.50 -1.17
N TYR A 63 -3.90 -6.54 -1.26
CA TYR A 63 -2.51 -6.82 -1.65
C TYR A 63 -1.75 -7.60 -0.60
N VAL A 64 -1.92 -7.26 0.68
CA VAL A 64 -1.36 -8.05 1.78
C VAL A 64 -1.92 -9.47 1.74
N GLY A 65 -3.24 -9.65 1.58
CA GLY A 65 -3.85 -10.98 1.50
C GLY A 65 -3.35 -11.81 0.30
N LYS A 66 -3.16 -11.17 -0.87
CA LYS A 66 -2.54 -11.81 -2.04
C LYS A 66 -1.10 -12.24 -1.75
N TRP A 67 -0.29 -11.36 -1.15
CA TRP A 67 1.11 -11.65 -0.82
C TRP A 67 1.24 -12.78 0.21
N LEU A 68 0.42 -12.78 1.27
CA LEU A 68 0.36 -13.87 2.25
C LEU A 68 0.04 -15.20 1.58
N SER A 69 -0.94 -15.21 0.68
CA SER A 69 -1.36 -16.42 -0.05
C SER A 69 -0.27 -16.93 -1.02
N ASP A 70 0.38 -16.02 -1.76
CA ASP A 70 1.44 -16.36 -2.73
C ASP A 70 2.68 -16.97 -2.04
N LYS A 71 3.04 -16.45 -0.87
CA LYS A 71 4.22 -16.90 -0.11
C LYS A 71 3.92 -17.99 0.90
N GLY A 72 2.67 -18.44 1.02
CA GLY A 72 2.25 -19.43 2.00
C GLY A 72 2.44 -18.95 3.44
N ILE A 73 2.37 -17.65 3.68
CA ILE A 73 2.49 -17.05 5.02
C ILE A 73 1.15 -17.23 5.75
N PRO A 74 1.12 -17.80 6.96
CA PRO A 74 -0.11 -17.91 7.74
C PRO A 74 -0.75 -16.54 8.00
N PHE A 75 -2.08 -16.44 7.89
CA PHE A 75 -2.81 -15.19 8.18
C PHE A 75 -2.58 -14.67 9.60
N ASP A 76 -2.27 -15.56 10.54
CA ASP A 76 -1.90 -15.23 11.92
C ASP A 76 -0.66 -14.33 12.02
N ALA A 77 0.20 -14.29 10.98
CA ALA A 77 1.33 -13.36 10.92
C ALA A 77 0.89 -11.88 11.03
N ALA A 78 -0.35 -11.55 10.65
CA ALA A 78 -0.91 -10.21 10.80
C ALA A 78 -1.19 -9.81 12.27
N ASN A 79 -1.21 -10.78 13.20
CA ASN A 79 -1.35 -10.53 14.64
C ASN A 79 -0.03 -10.15 15.31
N SER A 80 1.08 -10.20 14.58
CA SER A 80 2.38 -9.74 15.05
C SER A 80 2.35 -8.25 15.43
N PRO A 81 2.98 -7.83 16.54
CA PRO A 81 3.06 -6.43 16.92
C PRO A 81 3.76 -5.56 15.86
N TYR A 82 4.57 -6.15 14.99
CA TYR A 82 5.27 -5.46 13.91
C TYR A 82 4.38 -5.17 12.69
N PHE A 83 3.25 -5.86 12.53
CA PHE A 83 2.40 -5.67 11.35
C PHE A 83 1.75 -4.26 11.29
N PRO A 84 1.18 -3.72 12.39
CA PRO A 84 0.75 -2.33 12.44
C PRO A 84 1.89 -1.33 12.20
N LEU A 85 3.10 -1.62 12.71
CA LEU A 85 4.29 -0.78 12.50
C LEU A 85 4.65 -0.71 11.02
N LEU A 86 4.69 -1.86 10.33
CA LEU A 86 4.95 -1.95 8.90
C LEU A 86 3.96 -1.11 8.08
N VAL A 87 2.65 -1.24 8.37
CA VAL A 87 1.60 -0.47 7.68
C VAL A 87 1.77 1.03 7.93
N ASN A 88 2.08 1.44 9.16
CA ASN A 88 2.30 2.84 9.50
C ASN A 88 3.53 3.42 8.79
N THR A 89 4.64 2.66 8.75
CA THR A 89 5.86 3.07 8.05
C THR A 89 5.61 3.27 6.55
N ILE A 90 4.88 2.35 5.90
CA ILE A 90 4.50 2.49 4.49
C ILE A 90 3.63 3.74 4.27
N GLN A 91 2.63 3.98 5.13
CA GLN A 91 1.79 5.17 5.03
C GLN A 91 2.58 6.46 5.20
N ARG A 92 3.53 6.51 6.14
CA ARG A 92 4.35 7.69 6.42
C ARG A 92 5.36 7.97 5.32
N ALA A 93 5.91 6.91 4.72
CA ALA A 93 6.91 7.04 3.68
C ALA A 93 6.30 7.56 2.35
N GLY A 94 4.99 7.34 2.13
CA GLY A 94 4.23 7.97 1.06
C GLY A 94 4.48 7.38 -0.34
N PRO A 95 3.93 7.99 -1.40
CA PRO A 95 4.14 7.55 -2.78
C PRO A 95 5.60 7.71 -3.21
N GLY A 96 6.17 6.70 -3.88
CA GLY A 96 7.55 6.72 -4.41
C GLY A 96 8.57 5.90 -3.61
N VAL A 97 8.14 5.25 -2.52
CA VAL A 97 8.97 4.31 -1.78
C VAL A 97 9.21 3.08 -2.64
N LYS A 98 10.48 2.86 -2.98
CA LYS A 98 10.89 1.62 -3.64
C LYS A 98 10.77 0.47 -2.64
N PRO A 99 10.11 -0.64 -2.99
CA PRO A 99 10.21 -1.85 -2.18
C PRO A 99 11.68 -2.21 -1.99
N SER A 100 12.08 -2.52 -0.75
CA SER A 100 13.44 -2.98 -0.48
C SER A 100 13.72 -4.23 -1.32
N MET A 101 14.87 -4.25 -1.98
CA MET A 101 15.28 -5.40 -2.78
C MET A 101 15.60 -6.57 -1.84
N VAL A 102 15.38 -7.81 -2.29
CA VAL A 102 15.63 -9.02 -1.49
C VAL A 102 17.05 -9.02 -0.88
N TYR A 103 18.05 -8.54 -1.63
CA TYR A 103 19.43 -8.39 -1.16
C TYR A 103 19.58 -7.40 0.02
N GLU A 104 18.85 -6.28 0.00
CA GLU A 104 18.87 -5.30 1.08
C GLU A 104 18.23 -5.86 2.34
N LEU A 105 17.12 -6.58 2.19
CA LEU A 105 16.41 -7.25 3.29
C LEU A 105 17.24 -8.37 3.93
N SER A 106 17.95 -9.16 3.13
CA SER A 106 18.75 -10.29 3.63
C SER A 106 20.17 -9.92 4.08
N GLY A 107 20.62 -8.69 3.77
CA GLY A 107 21.96 -8.21 4.10
C GLY A 107 21.90 -7.12 5.16
N PRO A 108 22.09 -5.85 4.80
CA PRO A 108 22.29 -4.77 5.76
C PRO A 108 21.11 -4.58 6.72
N ILE A 109 19.86 -4.78 6.28
CA ILE A 109 18.68 -4.64 7.16
C ILE A 109 18.66 -5.76 8.20
N LEU A 110 18.96 -7.00 7.81
CA LEU A 110 19.02 -8.11 8.74
C LEU A 110 20.17 -7.95 9.74
N ASP A 111 21.33 -7.49 9.27
CA ASP A 111 22.49 -7.24 10.14
C ASP A 111 22.18 -6.17 11.20
N GLU A 112 21.46 -5.10 10.82
CA GLU A 112 21.02 -4.05 11.75
C GLU A 112 20.06 -4.60 12.82
N GLU A 113 19.03 -5.35 12.42
CA GLU A 113 18.08 -5.99 13.36
C GLU A 113 18.79 -6.96 14.32
N VAL A 114 19.77 -7.75 13.83
CA VAL A 114 20.56 -8.66 14.67
C VAL A 114 21.37 -7.88 15.71
N GLU A 115 21.97 -6.76 15.32
CA GLU A 115 22.78 -5.95 16.22
C GLU A 115 21.93 -5.24 17.29
N GLU A 116 20.74 -4.74 16.92
CA GLU A 116 19.78 -4.18 17.87
C GLU A 116 19.34 -5.22 18.91
N VAL A 117 19.02 -6.45 18.47
CA VAL A 117 18.64 -7.54 19.38
C VAL A 117 19.80 -7.92 20.30
N ARG A 118 21.03 -7.99 19.79
CA ARG A 118 22.22 -8.26 20.60
C ARG A 118 22.42 -7.20 21.68
N LYS A 119 22.30 -5.92 21.30
CA LYS A 119 22.39 -4.81 22.25
C LYS A 119 21.35 -4.93 23.35
N TRP A 120 20.09 -5.23 23.00
CA TRP A 120 19.02 -5.41 23.98
C TRP A 120 19.30 -6.57 24.95
N ILE A 121 19.86 -7.68 24.45
CA ILE A 121 20.25 -8.83 25.29
C ILE A 121 21.37 -8.43 26.26
N GLU A 122 22.39 -7.70 25.81
CA GLU A 122 23.50 -7.29 26.67
C GLU A 122 23.05 -6.26 27.72
N GLU A 123 22.17 -5.32 27.36
CA GLU A 123 21.54 -4.40 28.32
C GLU A 123 20.72 -5.15 29.37
N TYR A 124 19.94 -6.16 28.96
CA TYR A 124 19.17 -6.99 29.88
C TYR A 124 20.06 -7.79 30.85
N LYS A 125 21.20 -8.32 30.39
CA LYS A 125 22.16 -9.03 31.25
C LYS A 125 22.87 -8.14 32.26
N GLN A 126 22.99 -6.85 31.96
CA GLN A 126 23.64 -5.86 32.83
C GLN A 126 22.67 -5.22 33.84
N SER A 127 21.36 -5.45 33.68
CA SER A 127 20.32 -5.02 34.62
C SER A 127 20.10 -6.03 35.75
#